data_AF-A0A924VX13-F1
#
_entry.id   AF-A0A924VX13-F1
#
_cell.length_a   1.000
_cell.length_b   1.000
_cell.length_c   1.000
_cell.angle_alpha   90.00
_cell.angle_beta   90.00
_cell.angle_gamma   90.00
#
_symmetry.space_group_name_H-M   'P 1'
#
loop_
_entity.id
_entity.type
_entity.pdbx_description
1 polymer ?
#
loop_
_entity_poly.entity_id
_entity_poly.type
_entity_poly.pdbx_seq_one_letter_code
_entity_poly.pdbx_strand_id
1 'polypeptide(L)' 'MKLTRILGAAALVGGGVLAYRAMKKRKQESTGDQLHAPMPNVRDAGAENMATPPQKWTRTDQRSDQSFPASDSPSTY' A
#
# COMPACT_ATOMS: atom_id res chain seq x y z
N MET A 1 13.65 20.01 55.18
CA MET A 1 12.81 18.97 54.54
C MET A 1 12.02 19.42 53.31
N LYS A 2 12.21 20.63 52.74
CA LYS A 2 11.44 21.11 51.58
C LYS A 2 12.18 20.96 50.22
N LEU A 3 13.52 20.98 50.23
CA LEU A 3 14.33 20.99 49.00
C LEU A 3 14.40 19.62 48.29
N THR A 4 14.46 18.52 49.04
CA THR A 4 14.54 17.16 48.47
C THR A 4 13.26 16.72 47.77
N ARG A 5 12.10 17.27 48.19
CA ARG A 5 10.80 17.03 47.53
C ARG A 5 10.69 17.75 46.19
N ILE A 6 11.27 18.95 46.07
CA ILE A 6 11.30 19.71 44.81
C ILE A 6 12.24 19.03 43.80
N LEU A 7 13.40 18.54 44.25
CA LEU A 7 14.32 17.78 43.39
C LEU A 7 13.68 16.47 42.89
N GLY A 8 12.97 15.75 43.76
CA GLY A 8 12.24 14.54 43.40
C GLY A 8 11.11 14.81 42.39
N ALA A 9 10.35 15.89 42.57
CA ALA A 9 9.29 16.27 41.64
C ALA A 9 9.85 16.67 40.25
N ALA A 10 10.97 17.40 40.20
CA ALA A 10 11.63 17.76 38.95
C ALA A 10 12.17 16.53 38.20
N ALA A 11 12.72 15.54 38.91
CA ALA A 11 13.19 14.29 38.33
C ALA A 11 12.04 13.46 37.73
N LEU A 12 10.88 13.39 38.39
CA LEU A 12 9.70 12.68 37.88
C LEU A 12 9.13 13.36 36.61
N VAL A 13 9.06 14.69 36.59
CA VAL A 13 8.60 15.44 35.41
C VAL A 13 9.57 15.26 34.23
N GLY A 14 10.88 15.42 34.47
CA GLY A 14 11.90 15.24 33.43
C GLY A 14 11.93 13.82 32.86
N GLY A 15 11.89 12.80 33.73
CA GLY A 15 11.85 11.39 33.34
C GLY A 15 10.58 11.02 32.56
N GLY A 16 9.41 11.52 32.99
CA GLY A 16 8.13 11.31 32.31
C GLY A 16 8.11 11.90 30.89
N VAL A 17 8.66 13.11 30.69
CA VAL A 17 8.76 13.74 29.36
C VAL A 17 9.69 12.95 28.44
N LEU A 18 10.84 12.48 28.94
CA LEU A 18 11.77 11.66 28.14
C LEU A 18 11.14 10.32 27.74
N ALA A 19 10.48 9.62 28.68
CA ALA A 19 9.78 8.37 28.41
C ALA A 19 8.62 8.56 27.40
N TYR A 20 7.82 9.61 27.56
CA TYR A 20 6.74 9.94 26.63
C TYR A 20 7.24 10.18 25.21
N ARG A 21 8.33 10.95 25.05
CA ARG A 21 8.93 11.19 23.72
C ARG A 21 9.49 9.91 23.10
N ALA A 22 10.10 9.03 23.89
CA ALA A 22 10.60 7.75 23.41
C ALA A 22 9.46 6.82 22.94
N MET A 23 8.34 6.77 23.68
CA MET A 23 7.17 5.97 23.30
C MET A 23 6.46 6.53 22.07
N LYS A 24 6.37 7.86 21.92
CA LYS A 24 5.75 8.50 20.74
C LYS A 24 6.50 8.17 19.44
N LYS A 25 7.83 8.08 19.47
CA LYS A 25 8.64 7.67 18.30
C LYS A 25 8.31 6.25 17.84
N ARG A 26 8.17 5.31 18.77
CA ARG A 26 7.85 3.90 18.45
C ARG A 26 6.48 3.73 17.79
N LYS A 27 5.48 4.50 18.22
CA LYS A 27 4.13 4.41 17.67
C LYS A 27 4.05 4.89 16.21
N GLN A 28 5.00 5.70 15.77
CA GLN A 28 5.02 6.28 14.42
C GLN A 28 5.67 5.35 13.38
N GLU A 29 6.48 4.37 13.80
CA GLU A 29 7.10 3.37 12.91
C GLU A 29 6.18 2.17 12.61
N SER A 30 5.12 1.94 13.39
CA SER A 30 4.29 0.72 13.27
C SER A 30 3.05 0.86 12.37
N THR A 31 2.84 1.99 11.68
CA THR A 31 1.61 2.25 10.90
C THR A 31 1.86 2.53 9.41
N GLY A 32 3.13 2.57 8.96
CA GLY A 32 3.46 3.02 7.60
C GLY A 32 3.97 1.95 6.63
N ASP A 33 4.51 0.83 7.10
CA ASP A 33 5.42 0.03 6.27
C ASP A 33 4.78 -1.19 5.59
N GLN A 34 3.55 -1.56 5.95
CA GLN A 34 2.85 -2.70 5.31
C GLN A 34 2.12 -2.32 4.01
N LEU A 35 2.10 -1.03 3.63
CA LEU A 35 1.46 -0.55 2.40
C LEU A 35 2.46 -0.24 1.28
N HIS A 36 3.77 -0.43 1.53
CA HIS A 36 4.85 -0.13 0.59
C HIS A 36 5.64 -1.37 0.17
N ALA A 37 5.03 -2.56 0.23
CA ALA A 37 5.57 -3.66 -0.55
C ALA A 37 5.53 -3.25 -2.03
N PRO A 38 6.65 -3.32 -2.78
CA PRO A 38 6.60 -3.07 -4.21
C PRO A 38 5.57 -4.02 -4.81
N MET A 39 4.58 -3.45 -5.50
CA MET A 39 3.60 -4.25 -6.23
C MET A 39 4.38 -5.22 -7.13
N PRO A 40 4.00 -6.51 -7.17
CA PRO A 40 4.62 -7.42 -8.10
C PRO A 40 4.47 -6.86 -9.51
N ASN A 41 5.48 -7.07 -10.35
CA ASN A 41 5.39 -6.65 -11.75
C ASN A 41 4.20 -7.36 -12.41
N VAL A 42 3.15 -6.62 -12.71
CA VAL A 42 1.98 -7.11 -13.43
C VAL A 42 2.28 -6.96 -14.92
N ARG A 43 2.29 -8.06 -15.67
CA ARG A 43 2.51 -8.03 -17.11
C ARG A 43 1.40 -7.26 -17.83
N ASP A 44 1.75 -6.64 -18.94
CA ASP A 44 0.76 -6.02 -19.82
C ASP A 44 -0.24 -7.06 -20.34
N ALA A 45 -1.49 -6.62 -20.53
CA ALA A 45 -2.53 -7.41 -21.17
C ALA A 45 -2.31 -7.44 -22.70
N GLY A 46 -3.03 -8.32 -23.41
CA GLY A 46 -2.95 -8.42 -24.87
C GLY A 46 -2.32 -9.72 -25.37
N ALA A 47 -2.61 -10.05 -26.63
CA ALA A 47 -2.16 -11.27 -27.29
C ALA A 47 -0.64 -11.29 -27.48
N GLU A 48 -0.04 -10.13 -27.70
CA GLU A 48 1.40 -9.90 -27.84
C GLU A 48 2.19 -10.13 -26.55
N ASN A 49 1.53 -10.01 -25.40
CA ASN A 49 2.11 -10.19 -24.06
C ASN A 49 1.82 -11.57 -23.47
N MET A 50 1.28 -12.50 -24.27
CA MET A 50 1.07 -13.90 -23.88
C MET A 50 2.38 -14.70 -23.97
N ALA A 51 2.57 -15.66 -23.06
CA ALA A 51 3.72 -16.57 -23.10
C ALA A 51 3.79 -17.37 -24.42
N THR A 52 2.62 -17.68 -24.99
CA THR A 52 2.49 -18.39 -26.26
C THR A 52 1.46 -17.67 -27.11
N PRO A 53 1.86 -16.64 -27.88
CA PRO A 53 0.92 -15.85 -28.67
C PRO A 53 0.31 -16.68 -29.80
N PRO A 54 -0.97 -16.50 -30.15
CA PRO A 54 -1.58 -17.17 -31.28
C PRO A 54 -0.97 -16.64 -32.59
N GLN A 55 -0.89 -17.51 -33.60
CA GLN A 55 -0.35 -17.12 -34.92
C GLN A 55 -1.19 -16.03 -35.60
N LYS A 56 -2.49 -15.97 -35.29
CA LYS A 56 -3.41 -14.96 -35.78
C LYS A 56 -4.30 -14.50 -34.63
N TRP A 57 -4.39 -13.18 -34.46
CA TRP A 57 -5.33 -12.54 -33.55
C TRP A 57 -6.21 -11.59 -34.35
N THR A 58 -7.49 -11.91 -34.50
CA THR A 58 -8.41 -11.14 -35.31
C THR A 58 -9.12 -10.06 -34.50
N ARG A 59 -9.71 -9.10 -35.20
CA ARG A 59 -10.56 -8.09 -34.58
C ARG A 59 -11.78 -8.70 -33.88
N THR A 60 -12.25 -9.86 -34.34
CA THR A 60 -13.31 -10.61 -33.66
C THR A 60 -12.81 -11.16 -32.33
N ASP A 61 -11.61 -11.75 -32.30
CA ASP A 61 -11.00 -12.27 -31.07
C ASP A 61 -10.80 -11.14 -30.03
N GLN A 62 -10.28 -10.00 -30.48
CA GLN A 62 -10.13 -8.81 -29.63
C GLN A 62 -11.47 -8.31 -29.05
N ARG A 63 -12.53 -8.30 -29.85
CA ARG A 63 -13.86 -7.85 -29.41
C ARG A 63 -14.50 -8.83 -28.43
N SER A 64 -14.29 -10.13 -28.64
CA SER A 64 -14.74 -11.16 -27.71
C SER A 64 -14.07 -10.98 -26.33
N ASP A 65 -12.76 -10.68 -26.31
CA ASP A 65 -12.02 -10.43 -25.06
C ASP A 65 -12.49 -9.15 -24.34
N GLN A 66 -12.90 -8.12 -25.08
CA GLN A 66 -13.38 -6.84 -24.53
C GLN A 66 -14.86 -6.83 -24.12
N SER A 67 -15.58 -7.95 -24.27
CA SER A 67 -17.03 -7.99 -24.08
C SER A 67 -17.50 -8.06 -22.63
N PHE A 68 -16.75 -7.52 -21.65
CA PHE A 68 -17.14 -7.57 -20.23
C PHE A 68 -17.80 -6.26 -19.75
N PRO A 69 -19.02 -6.31 -19.14
CA PRO A 69 -19.86 -7.49 -18.89
C PRO A 69 -20.49 -8.03 -20.18
N ALA A 70 -20.75 -9.35 -20.24
CA ALA A 70 -21.15 -10.15 -21.42
C ALA A 70 -22.44 -9.71 -22.17
N SER A 71 -22.97 -8.53 -21.88
CA SER A 71 -24.26 -8.00 -22.35
C SER A 71 -24.14 -6.77 -23.25
N ASP A 72 -23.02 -6.04 -23.22
CA ASP A 72 -22.83 -4.90 -24.13
C ASP A 72 -22.30 -5.42 -25.46
N SER A 73 -23.23 -5.66 -26.40
CA SER A 73 -22.87 -5.99 -27.79
C SER A 73 -21.92 -4.92 -28.33
N PRO A 74 -20.85 -5.30 -29.05
CA PRO A 74 -19.90 -4.33 -29.62
C PRO A 74 -20.66 -3.38 -30.55
N SER A 75 -20.77 -2.11 -30.15
CA SER A 75 -21.46 -1.03 -30.87
C SER A 75 -20.68 -0.62 -32.13
N THR A 76 -20.57 -1.51 -33.11
CA THR A 76 -20.04 -1.18 -34.44
C THR A 76 -20.93 -1.86 -35.50
N TYR A 77 -22.03 -1.19 -35.85
CA TYR A 77 -22.74 -1.35 -37.12
C TYR A 77 -22.24 -0.30 -38.11
#